data_AF-J5UIN8-F1
#
_entry.id   AF-J5UIN8-F1
#
_cell.length_a   1.000
_cell.length_b   1.000
_cell.length_c   1.000
_cell.angle_alpha   90.00
_cell.angle_beta   90.00
_cell.angle_gamma   90.00
#
_symmetry.space_group_name_H-M   'P 1'
#
loop_
_entity.id
_entity.type
_entity.pdbx_description
1 polymer ?
#
loop_
_entity_poly.entity_id
_entity_poly.type
_entity_poly.pdbx_seq_one_letter_code
_entity_poly.pdbx_strand_id
1 'polypeptide(L)' 'MNNRKRNVQIKFRVTEEERSLIEEKMKQVPTRNMEAYLRKMAIDGYIIQVDHSDIKKMTEELQKIGVNIN' A
#
# COMPACT_ATOMS: atom_id res chain seq x y z
N MET A 1 -2.69 -31.06 15.42
CA MET A 1 -2.30 -29.72 14.92
C MET A 1 -1.39 -29.09 15.96
N ASN A 2 -0.08 -29.01 15.70
CA ASN A 2 0.89 -28.49 16.68
C ASN A 2 0.57 -27.04 17.05
N ASN A 3 0.68 -26.71 18.34
CA ASN A 3 0.53 -25.35 18.88
C ASN A 3 1.52 -24.38 18.21
N ARG A 4 1.11 -23.75 17.13
CA ARG A 4 1.88 -22.70 16.47
C ARG A 4 1.85 -21.45 17.35
N LYS A 5 3.01 -20.84 17.59
CA LYS A 5 3.12 -19.52 18.24
C LYS A 5 2.30 -18.43 17.53
N ARG A 6 2.09 -18.57 16.21
CA ARG A 6 1.29 -17.68 15.36
C ARG A 6 0.16 -18.49 14.75
N ASN A 7 -0.99 -18.54 15.43
CA ASN A 7 -2.16 -19.35 15.07
C ASN A 7 -3.27 -18.56 14.37
N VAL A 8 -3.29 -17.23 14.49
CA VAL A 8 -4.24 -16.36 13.79
C VAL A 8 -3.80 -16.17 12.34
N GLN A 9 -4.73 -16.38 11.40
CA GLN A 9 -4.51 -16.14 9.97
C GLN A 9 -5.14 -14.82 9.54
N ILE A 10 -4.42 -14.05 8.72
CA ILE A 10 -4.94 -12.88 8.01
C ILE A 10 -4.87 -13.21 6.52
N LYS A 11 -6.00 -13.08 5.81
CA LYS A 11 -6.11 -13.37 4.37
C LYS A 11 -6.49 -12.09 3.64
N PHE A 12 -5.81 -11.82 2.53
CA PHE A 12 -6.14 -10.74 1.61
C PHE A 12 -6.02 -11.25 0.18
N ARG A 13 -6.82 -10.69 -0.72
CA ARG A 13 -6.81 -11.03 -2.14
C ARG A 13 -5.94 -10.03 -2.87
N VAL A 14 -5.24 -10.50 -3.89
CA VAL A 14 -4.42 -9.69 -4.80
C VAL A 14 -4.61 -10.17 -6.23
N THR A 15 -4.36 -9.29 -7.19
CA THR A 15 -4.19 -9.66 -8.60
C THR A 15 -2.81 -10.31 -8.81
N GLU A 16 -2.58 -10.91 -9.98
CA GLU A 16 -1.27 -11.50 -10.31
C GLU A 16 -0.18 -10.42 -10.42
N GLU A 17 -0.55 -9.23 -10.90
CA GLU A 17 0.34 -8.08 -11.01
C GLU A 17 0.76 -7.58 -9.62
N GLU A 18 -0.21 -7.41 -8.71
CA GLU A 18 0.06 -7.02 -7.32
C GLU A 18 0.94 -8.07 -6.62
N ARG A 19 0.69 -9.36 -6.86
CA ARG A 19 1.51 -10.44 -6.31
C ARG A 19 2.95 -10.37 -6.81
N SER A 20 3.14 -10.14 -8.10
CA SER A 20 4.47 -10.02 -8.71
C SER A 20 5.24 -8.84 -8.11
N LEU A 21 4.59 -7.69 -7.95
CA LEU A 21 5.18 -6.51 -7.30
C LEU A 21 5.55 -6.76 -5.83
N ILE A 22 4.71 -7.47 -5.09
CA ILE A 22 5.00 -7.86 -3.69
C ILE A 22 6.25 -8.76 -3.65
N GLU A 23 6.35 -9.75 -4.55
CA GLU A 23 7.50 -10.64 -4.64
C GLU A 23 8.79 -9.89 -5.01
N GLU A 24 8.74 -8.94 -5.94
CA GLU A 24 9.88 -8.09 -6.29
C GLU A 24 10.34 -7.23 -5.12
N LYS A 25 9.41 -6.59 -4.40
CA LYS A 25 9.75 -5.80 -3.20
C LYS A 25 10.33 -6.69 -2.10
N MET A 26 9.83 -7.91 -1.94
CA MET A 26 10.37 -8.87 -0.97
C MET A 26 11.84 -9.19 -1.25
N LYS A 27 12.26 -9.29 -2.52
CA LYS A 27 13.66 -9.55 -2.91
C LYS A 27 14.62 -8.44 -2.48
N GLN A 28 14.13 -7.24 -2.20
CA GLN A 28 14.94 -6.09 -1.77
C GLN A 28 15.36 -6.16 -0.29
N VAL A 29 14.75 -7.07 0.48
CA VAL A 29 15.06 -7.28 1.90
C VAL A 29 15.55 -8.71 2.11
N PRO A 30 16.39 -8.99 3.13
CA PRO A 30 16.96 -10.32 3.37
C PRO A 30 15.93 -11.28 4.00
N THR A 31 14.78 -11.47 3.34
CA THR A 31 13.76 -12.45 3.71
C THR A 31 13.46 -13.37 2.55
N ARG A 32 13.22 -14.65 2.85
CA ARG A 32 12.81 -15.67 1.86
C ARG A 32 11.38 -16.15 2.07
N ASN A 33 10.68 -15.57 3.06
CA ASN A 33 9.35 -16.00 3.46
C ASN A 33 8.36 -14.84 3.32
N MET A 34 7.34 -15.06 2.49
CA MET A 34 6.28 -14.10 2.22
C MET A 34 5.50 -13.69 3.46
N GLU A 35 5.13 -14.63 4.34
CA GLU A 35 4.45 -14.29 5.60
C GLU A 35 5.35 -13.45 6.52
N ALA A 36 6.65 -13.73 6.56
CA ALA A 36 7.58 -12.94 7.36
C ALA A 36 7.71 -11.53 6.81
N TYR A 37 7.82 -11.40 5.48
CA TYR A 37 7.86 -10.11 4.78
C TYR A 37 6.61 -9.28 5.05
N LEU A 38 5.42 -9.84 4.77
CA LEU A 38 4.15 -9.14 4.92
C LEU A 38 3.89 -8.75 6.39
N ARG A 39 4.25 -9.62 7.34
CA ARG A 39 4.13 -9.32 8.77
C ARG A 39 5.08 -8.20 9.19
N LYS A 40 6.32 -8.19 8.70
CA LYS A 40 7.29 -7.11 8.97
C LYS A 40 6.76 -5.79 8.43
N MET A 41 6.26 -5.77 7.19
CA MET A 41 5.70 -4.57 6.57
C MET A 41 4.45 -4.06 7.30
N ALA A 42 3.58 -4.96 7.77
CA ALA A 42 2.36 -4.57 8.49
C ALA A 42 2.61 -4.06 9.91
N ILE A 43 3.72 -4.47 10.56
CA ILE A 43 4.06 -4.06 11.93
C ILE A 43 4.99 -2.86 11.95
N ASP A 44 6.06 -2.88 11.14
CA ASP A 44 7.15 -1.91 11.19
C ASP A 44 7.10 -0.88 10.05
N GLY A 45 6.19 -1.05 9.09
CA GLY A 45 6.04 -0.12 7.98
C GLY A 45 5.61 1.27 8.47
N TYR A 46 6.19 2.32 7.88
CA TYR A 46 5.71 3.67 8.06
C TYR A 46 4.56 3.94 7.11
N ILE A 47 3.45 4.50 7.63
CA ILE A 47 2.35 4.99 6.81
C ILE A 47 2.67 6.45 6.47
N ILE A 48 3.00 6.71 5.20
CA ILE A 48 3.11 8.07 4.69
C ILE A 48 1.76 8.41 4.07
N GLN A 49 0.98 9.21 4.78
CA GLN A 49 -0.23 9.80 4.24
C GLN A 49 0.13 11.16 3.63
N VAL A 50 0.17 11.22 2.30
CA VAL A 50 0.32 12.48 1.59
C VAL A 50 -1.06 13.12 1.49
N ASP A 51 -1.27 14.24 2.17
CA ASP A 51 -2.49 15.03 1.99
C ASP A 51 -2.39 15.82 0.69
N HIS A 52 -3.31 15.55 -0.24
CA HIS A 52 -3.43 16.26 -1.51
C HIS A 52 -4.57 17.29 -1.52
N SER A 53 -5.13 17.61 -0.34
CA SER A 53 -6.24 18.56 -0.19
C SER A 53 -5.94 19.92 -0.85
N ASP A 54 -4.72 20.43 -0.73
CA ASP A 54 -4.33 21.71 -1.33
C ASP A 54 -4.21 21.66 -2.85
N ILE A 55 -3.66 20.57 -3.41
CA ILE A 55 -3.60 20.37 -4.87
C ILE A 55 -5.01 20.29 -5.44
N LYS A 56 -5.91 19.58 -4.74
CA LYS A 56 -7.31 19.44 -5.14
C LYS A 56 -8.05 20.79 -5.14
N LYS A 57 -7.85 21.62 -4.12
CA LYS A 57 -8.41 22.99 -4.09
C LYS A 57 -7.89 23.84 -5.24
N MET A 58 -6.59 23.75 -5.54
CA MET A 58 -5.99 24.49 -6.64
C MET A 58 -6.59 24.09 -8.00
N THR A 59 -6.79 22.80 -8.25
CA THR A 59 -7.44 22.34 -9.49
C THR A 59 -8.91 22.74 -9.55
N GLU A 60 -9.64 22.73 -8.43
CA GLU A 60 -11.03 23.22 -8.36
C GLU A 60 -11.12 24.72 -8.72
N GLU A 61 -10.22 25.56 -8.21
CA GLU A 61 -10.17 26.99 -8.54
C GLU A 61 -9.80 27.23 -10.02
N LEU A 62 -8.81 26.50 -10.55
CA LEU A 62 -8.46 26.55 -11.97
C LEU A 62 -9.63 26.14 -12.87
N GLN A 63 -10.40 25.13 -12.46
CA GLN A 63 -11.60 24.70 -13.19
C GLN A 63 -12.67 25.78 -13.20
N LYS A 64 -12.92 26.47 -12.07
CA LYS A 64 -13.87 27.61 -12.03
C LYS A 64 -13.47 28.72 -13.00
N ILE A 65 -12.18 29.04 -13.08
CA ILE A 65 -11.66 30.02 -14.05
C ILE A 65 -11.94 29.54 -15.48
N GLY A 66 -11.63 28.28 -15.80
CA GLY A 66 -11.86 27.72 -17.14
C GLY A 66 -13.33 27.68 -17.55
N VAL A 67 -14.25 27.44 -16.61
CA VAL A 67 -15.71 27.48 -16.86
C VAL A 67 -16.19 28.89 -17.17
N ASN A 68 -15.67 29.91 -16.48
CA ASN A 68 -16.08 31.30 -16.69
C ASN A 68 -15.52 31.93 -17.97
N ILE A 69 -14.47 31.35 -18.57
CA ILE A 69 -13.85 31.83 -19.81
C ILE A 69 -14.54 31.25 -21.06
N ASN A 70 -15.20 30.09 -20.95
CA ASN A 70 -16.00 29.47 -22.02
C ASN A 70 -17.42 30.05 -22.08
#